data_AF-A0A966TXK7-F1
#
_entry.id   AF-A0A966TXK7-F1
#
_cell.length_a   1.000
_cell.length_b   1.000
_cell.length_c   1.000
_cell.angle_alpha   90.00
_cell.angle_beta   90.00
_cell.angle_gamma   90.00
#
_symmetry.space_group_name_H-M   'P 1'
#
loop_
_entity.id
_entity.type
_entity.pdbx_description
1 polymer ?
#
loop_
_entity_poly.entity_id
_entity_poly.type
_entity_poly.pdbx_seq_one_letter_code
_entity_poly.pdbx_strand_id
1 'polypeptide(L)'
;MLTLWLAGSALLLGTLGALLPALVRLRPDRETLTRSEANIAIARERERETKRQLEEGQISDAEYDAARAEIEQSLAFDLDGQSESSFAKRSSPLTAAAISA
;
A
#
# COMPACT_ATOMS: atom_id res chain seq x y z
N MET A 1 -0.71 23.36 44.42
CA MET A 1 0.41 22.82 43.62
C MET A 1 0.04 21.51 42.94
N LEU A 2 -0.32 20.45 43.69
CA LEU A 2 -0.74 19.15 43.13
C LEU A 2 -1.95 19.23 42.17
N THR A 3 -2.92 20.08 42.47
CA THR A 3 -4.14 20.28 41.65
C THR A 3 -3.86 20.80 40.25
N LEU A 4 -2.87 21.68 40.09
CA LEU A 4 -2.43 22.19 38.79
C LEU A 4 -1.82 21.06 37.93
N TRP A 5 -0.98 20.23 38.56
CA TRP A 5 -0.37 19.07 37.90
C TRP A 5 -1.40 17.99 37.52
N LEU A 6 -2.40 17.75 38.37
CA LEU A 6 -3.52 16.86 38.05
C LEU A 6 -4.32 17.38 36.86
N ALA A 7 -4.67 18.67 36.86
CA ALA A 7 -5.43 19.28 35.77
C ALA A 7 -4.65 19.23 34.44
N GLY A 8 -3.35 19.56 34.47
CA GLY A 8 -2.49 19.48 33.30
C GLY A 8 -2.34 18.06 32.75
N SER A 9 -2.17 17.08 33.64
CA SER A 9 -2.06 15.66 33.24
C SER A 9 -3.36 15.14 32.64
N ALA A 10 -4.51 15.51 33.21
CA ALA A 10 -5.83 15.14 32.68
C ALA A 10 -6.07 15.74 31.28
N LEU A 11 -5.65 16.99 31.05
CA LEU A 11 -5.77 17.64 29.74
C LEU A 11 -4.86 16.98 28.69
N LEU A 12 -3.64 16.58 29.09
CA LEU A 12 -2.69 15.87 28.24
C LEU A 12 -3.22 14.47 27.86
N LEU A 13 -3.70 13.71 28.84
CA LEU A 13 -4.30 12.39 28.59
C LEU A 13 -5.54 12.49 27.69
N GLY A 14 -6.38 13.52 27.88
CA GLY A 14 -7.54 13.78 27.04
C GLY A 14 -7.18 14.09 25.58
N THR A 15 -6.15 14.91 25.36
CA THR A 15 -5.66 15.22 24.02
C THR A 15 -5.02 14.02 23.33
N LEU A 16 -4.21 13.23 24.04
CA LEU A 16 -3.68 11.97 23.50
C LEU A 16 -4.82 10.99 23.15
N GLY A 17 -5.79 10.83 24.05
CA GLY A 17 -6.97 9.98 23.87
C GLY A 17 -7.82 10.37 22.67
N ALA A 18 -7.95 11.67 22.39
CA ALA A 18 -8.66 12.17 21.21
C ALA A 18 -7.86 12.00 19.90
N LEU A 19 -6.53 11.96 19.98
CA LEU A 19 -5.64 11.77 18.83
C LEU A 19 -5.50 10.29 18.43
N LEU A 20 -5.62 9.37 19.38
CA LEU A 20 -5.65 7.93 19.18
C LEU A 20 -6.62 7.47 18.07
N PRO A 21 -7.93 7.81 18.08
CA PRO A 21 -8.85 7.39 17.02
C PRO A 21 -8.51 8.02 15.66
N ALA A 22 -7.87 9.19 15.62
CA ALA A 22 -7.41 9.80 14.37
C ALA A 22 -6.24 9.01 13.76
N LEU A 23 -5.30 8.51 14.59
CA LEU A 23 -4.21 7.65 14.15
C LEU A 23 -4.68 6.26 13.72
N VAL A 24 -5.66 5.68 14.41
CA VAL A 24 -6.21 4.35 14.06
C VAL A 24 -7.10 4.43 12.81
N ARG A 25 -7.66 5.61 12.49
CA ARG A 25 -8.38 5.87 11.24
C ARG A 25 -7.47 6.05 10.02
N LEU A 26 -6.15 6.22 10.22
CA LEU A 26 -5.12 6.02 9.19
C LEU A 26 -4.90 4.51 8.92
N ARG A 27 -5.99 3.78 8.71
CA ARG A 27 -5.91 2.46 8.08
C ARG A 27 -5.30 2.65 6.68
N PRO A 28 -4.48 1.70 6.20
CA PRO A 28 -3.87 1.81 4.88
C PRO A 28 -4.97 2.06 3.84
N ASP A 29 -4.74 3.11 3.05
CA ASP A 29 -5.65 3.68 2.07
C ASP A 29 -6.39 2.56 1.32
N ARG A 30 -7.73 2.54 1.40
CA ARG A 30 -8.58 1.65 0.58
C ARG A 30 -8.16 1.66 -0.90
N GLU A 31 -7.63 2.78 -1.37
CA GLU A 31 -7.07 2.94 -2.72
C GLU A 31 -5.94 1.95 -3.04
N THR A 32 -5.05 1.65 -2.07
CA THR A 32 -3.96 0.67 -2.25
C THR A 32 -4.48 -0.75 -2.41
N LEU A 33 -5.47 -1.14 -1.61
CA LEU A 33 -6.15 -2.43 -1.72
C LEU A 33 -6.87 -2.57 -3.07
N THR A 34 -7.56 -1.52 -3.52
CA THR A 34 -8.25 -1.54 -4.82
C THR A 34 -7.29 -1.62 -6.02
N ARG A 35 -6.11 -1.01 -5.96
CA ARG A 35 -5.08 -1.14 -7.01
C ARG A 35 -4.49 -2.54 -7.07
N SER A 36 -4.18 -3.16 -5.92
CA SER A 36 -3.75 -4.56 -5.86
C SER A 36 -4.75 -5.51 -6.48
N GLU A 37 -6.04 -5.36 -6.14
CA GLU A 37 -7.12 -6.19 -6.69
C GLU A 37 -7.24 -6.05 -8.22
N ALA A 38 -7.12 -4.82 -8.74
CA ALA A 38 -7.13 -4.56 -10.17
C ALA A 38 -5.92 -5.18 -10.89
N ASN A 39 -4.72 -5.04 -10.34
CA ASN A 39 -3.50 -5.58 -10.97
C ASN A 39 -3.52 -7.12 -10.98
N ILE A 40 -4.00 -7.75 -9.90
CA ILE A 40 -4.18 -9.21 -9.85
C ILE A 40 -5.20 -9.68 -10.90
N ALA A 41 -6.31 -8.95 -11.09
CA ALA A 41 -7.31 -9.29 -12.09
C ALA A 41 -6.73 -9.23 -13.52
N ILE A 42 -5.94 -8.19 -13.82
CA ILE A 42 -5.27 -8.04 -15.13
C ILE A 42 -4.24 -9.15 -15.35
N ALA A 43 -3.45 -9.50 -14.34
CA ALA A 43 -2.46 -10.57 -14.43
C ALA A 43 -3.11 -11.93 -14.74
N ARG A 44 -4.24 -12.25 -14.08
CA ARG A 44 -5.01 -13.47 -14.34
C ARG A 44 -5.59 -13.52 -15.75
N GLU A 45 -6.04 -12.38 -16.26
CA GLU A 45 -6.56 -12.30 -17.63
C GLU A 45 -5.45 -12.58 -18.65
N ARG A 46 -4.26 -11.98 -18.45
CA ARG A 46 -3.09 -12.26 -19.30
C ARG A 46 -2.66 -13.72 -19.25
N GLU A 47 -2.61 -14.33 -18.06
CA GLU A 47 -2.27 -15.75 -17.93
C GLU A 47 -3.26 -16.65 -18.69
N ARG A 48 -4.55 -16.35 -18.62
CA ARG A 48 -5.58 -17.08 -19.39
C ARG A 48 -5.38 -16.95 -20.88
N GLU A 49 -5.10 -15.74 -21.34
CA GLU A 49 -4.86 -15.46 -22.76
C GLU A 49 -3.61 -16.19 -23.27
N THR A 50 -2.49 -16.13 -22.54
CA THR A 50 -1.27 -16.87 -22.89
C THR A 50 -1.50 -18.37 -22.88
N LYS A 51 -2.28 -18.89 -21.92
CA LYS A 51 -2.64 -20.32 -21.89
C LYS A 51 -3.48 -20.72 -23.10
N ARG A 52 -4.43 -19.89 -23.50
CA ARG A 52 -5.23 -20.12 -24.69
C ARG A 52 -4.36 -20.15 -25.95
N GLN A 53 -3.39 -19.25 -26.06
CA GLN A 53 -2.44 -19.24 -27.19
C GLN A 53 -1.60 -20.52 -27.26
N LEU A 54 -1.22 -21.08 -26.10
CA LEU A 54 -0.55 -22.39 -26.04
C LEU A 54 -1.48 -23.52 -26.50
N GLU A 55 -2.73 -23.54 -26.02
CA GLU A 55 -3.73 -24.54 -26.42
C GLU A 55 -4.06 -24.47 -27.92
N GLU A 56 -4.04 -23.28 -28.51
CA GLU A 56 -4.21 -23.06 -29.95
C GLU A 56 -2.92 -23.34 -30.75
N GLY A 57 -1.81 -23.64 -30.09
CA GLY A 57 -0.52 -23.90 -30.72
C GLY A 57 0.13 -22.66 -31.36
N GLN A 58 -0.31 -21.46 -30.95
CA GLN A 58 0.25 -20.19 -31.42
C GLN A 58 1.60 -19.88 -30.78
N ILE A 59 1.84 -20.42 -29.58
CA ILE A 59 3.11 -20.32 -28.85
C ILE A 59 3.54 -21.71 -28.37
N SER A 60 4.84 -21.89 -28.20
CA SER A 60 5.45 -23.10 -27.63
C SER A 60 5.39 -23.11 -26.10
N ASP A 61 5.57 -24.28 -25.49
CA ASP A 61 5.65 -24.43 -24.03
C ASP A 61 6.74 -23.53 -23.42
N ALA A 62 7.88 -23.38 -24.11
CA ALA A 62 8.99 -22.53 -23.65
C ALA A 62 8.62 -21.03 -23.65
N GLU A 63 7.82 -20.59 -24.63
CA GLU A 63 7.31 -19.22 -24.71
C GLU A 63 6.23 -18.97 -23.65
N TYR A 64 5.38 -19.98 -23.38
CA TYR A 64 4.41 -19.92 -22.29
C TYR A 64 5.09 -19.78 -20.92
N ASP A 65 6.12 -20.57 -20.64
CA ASP A 65 6.85 -20.53 -19.38
C ASP A 65 7.58 -19.18 -19.19
N ALA A 66 8.17 -18.65 -20.27
CA ALA A 66 8.80 -17.32 -20.24
C ALA A 66 7.78 -16.21 -19.94
N ALA A 67 6.64 -16.22 -20.63
CA ALA A 67 5.56 -15.26 -20.40
C ALA A 67 4.99 -15.35 -18.98
N ARG A 68 4.83 -16.56 -18.45
CA ARG A 68 4.38 -16.81 -17.08
C ARG A 68 5.36 -16.24 -16.05
N ALA A 69 6.66 -16.46 -16.25
CA ALA A 69 7.70 -15.90 -15.38
C ALA A 69 7.71 -14.37 -15.39
N GLU A 70 7.48 -13.74 -16.56
CA GLU A 70 7.39 -12.28 -16.68
C GLU A 70 6.16 -11.71 -15.93
N ILE A 71 5.01 -12.38 -16.04
CA ILE A 71 3.80 -12.01 -15.29
C ILE A 71 4.03 -12.11 -13.78
N GLU A 72 4.68 -13.19 -13.31
CA GLU A 72 5.02 -13.37 -11.89
C GLU A 72 5.99 -12.28 -11.39
N GLN A 73 7.02 -11.96 -12.17
CA GLN A 73 7.99 -10.91 -11.82
C GLN A 73 7.33 -9.52 -11.75
N SER A 74 6.48 -9.19 -12.71
CA SER A 74 5.73 -7.94 -12.74
C SER A 74 4.79 -7.82 -11.53
N LEU A 75 4.08 -8.91 -11.19
CA LEU A 75 3.19 -8.94 -10.03
C LEU A 75 3.99 -8.80 -8.71
N ALA A 76 5.16 -9.41 -8.61
CA ALA A 76 6.03 -9.26 -7.45
C ALA A 76 6.49 -7.81 -7.26
N PHE A 77 6.87 -7.12 -8.34
CA PHE A 77 7.27 -5.72 -8.30
C PHE A 77 6.11 -4.79 -7.87
N ASP A 78 4.91 -5.03 -8.41
CA ASP A 78 3.71 -4.27 -8.05
C ASP A 78 3.30 -4.43 -6.58
N LEU A 79 3.55 -5.61 -5.99
CA LEU A 79 3.29 -5.86 -4.57
C LEU A 79 4.35 -5.19 -3.68
N ASP A 80 5.62 -5.16 -4.10
CA ASP A 80 6.72 -4.58 -3.31
C ASP A 80 6.69 -3.04 -3.31
N GLY A 81 6.42 -2.41 -4.48
CA GLY A 81 6.28 -0.96 -4.60
C GLY A 81 5.15 -0.34 -3.76
N GLN A 82 4.15 -1.14 -3.38
CA GLN A 82 3.08 -0.72 -2.48
C GLN A 82 3.56 -0.57 -1.02
N SER A 83 4.55 -1.36 -0.58
CA SER A 83 5.16 -1.25 0.75
C SER A 83 5.93 0.07 0.91
N GLU A 84 6.66 0.47 -0.14
CA GLU A 84 7.44 1.72 -0.21
C GLU A 84 6.55 2.98 -0.32
N SER A 85 5.52 2.94 -1.17
CA SER A 85 4.59 4.08 -1.33
C SER A 85 3.80 4.42 -0.06
N SER A 86 3.53 3.41 0.78
CA SER A 86 2.92 3.56 2.11
C SER A 86 3.85 4.26 3.13
N PHE A 87 5.16 4.22 2.90
CA PHE A 87 6.15 4.97 3.69
C PHE A 87 6.35 6.39 3.16
N ALA A 88 6.41 6.59 1.84
CA ALA A 88 6.60 7.90 1.23
C ALA A 88 5.44 8.88 1.49
N LYS A 89 4.20 8.39 1.66
CA LYS A 89 3.04 9.24 1.96
C LYS A 89 2.93 9.68 3.42
N ARG A 90 3.84 9.21 4.30
CA ARG A 90 3.92 9.59 5.73
C ARG A 90 4.82 10.81 5.99
N SER A 91 5.30 11.52 4.96
CA SER A 91 5.87 12.86 5.17
C SER A 91 4.74 13.85 5.46
N SER A 92 4.36 13.94 6.73
CA SER A 92 3.48 14.97 7.24
C SER A 92 3.95 16.35 6.76
N PRO A 93 3.05 17.25 6.32
CA PRO A 93 3.41 18.61 5.92
C PRO A 93 3.97 19.48 7.07
N LEU A 94 4.12 18.92 8.28
CA LEU A 94 4.68 19.61 9.45
C LEU A 94 6.20 19.78 9.39
N THR A 95 6.94 19.05 8.56
CA THR A 95 8.40 19.26 8.38
C THR A 95 8.73 20.37 7.40
N ALA A 96 7.82 20.72 6.48
CA ALA A 96 8.01 21.84 5.55
C ALA A 96 7.96 23.22 6.25
N ALA A 97 7.35 23.32 7.44
CA ALA A 97 7.30 24.55 8.22
C ALA A 97 8.56 24.80 9.08
N ALA A 98 9.43 23.80 9.28
CA ALA A 98 10.59 23.92 10.16
C ALA A 98 11.87 24.43 9.45
N ILE A 99 11.86 24.57 8.12
CA ILE A 99 13.01 25.03 7.33
C ILE A 99 12.91 26.54 6.98
N SER A 100 11.88 27.24 7.44
CA SER A 100 11.66 28.67 7.15
C SER A 100 11.55 29.58 8.38
N ALA A 101 12.20 29.23 9.50
CA ALA A 101 12.34 30.12 10.66
C ALA A 101 13.81 30.38 10.99
#